data_AF-A0A1V2QHW4-F1
#
_entry.id   AF-A0A1V2QHW4-F1
#
_cell.length_a   1.000
_cell.length_b   1.000
_cell.length_c   1.000
_cell.angle_alpha   90.00
_cell.angle_beta   90.00
_cell.angle_gamma   90.00
#
_symmetry.space_group_name_H-M   'P 1'
#
loop_
_entity.id
_entity.type
_entity.pdbx_description
1 polymer ?
#
loop_
_entity_poly.entity_id
_entity_poly.type
_entity_poly.pdbx_seq_one_letter_code
_entity_poly.pdbx_strand_id
1 'polypeptide(L)'
;MVSRDDTITYDYTTLEYCVEEMRKAAEWIAQQTDEMQQSVKKVMTGWAGDTADAYDRLSNDLENDLRGNANDLTTLEKKMEDVIQRFQLQDKTSAKSFGDY
;
A
#
# COMPACT_ATOMS: atom_id res chain seq x y z
N MET A 1 -39.64 -4.92 -17.58
CA MET A 1 -38.53 -4.52 -18.48
C MET A 1 -37.61 -3.66 -17.63
N VAL A 2 -36.57 -4.25 -17.04
CA VAL A 2 -35.67 -3.52 -16.12
C VAL A 2 -34.65 -2.80 -16.97
N SER A 3 -34.49 -1.50 -16.71
CA SER A 3 -33.66 -0.57 -17.50
C SER A 3 -32.20 -1.00 -17.48
N ARG A 4 -31.55 -0.84 -18.62
CA ARG A 4 -30.27 -1.39 -19.02
C ARG A 4 -29.12 -0.44 -18.65
N ASP A 5 -29.09 0.04 -17.41
CA ASP A 5 -28.18 1.10 -16.95
C ASP A 5 -27.38 0.74 -15.67
N ASP A 6 -27.30 -0.54 -15.31
CA ASP A 6 -26.37 -1.04 -14.28
C ASP A 6 -24.92 -1.15 -14.83
N THR A 7 -24.53 -0.24 -15.73
CA THR A 7 -23.12 -0.12 -16.10
C THR A 7 -22.45 0.55 -14.92
N ILE A 8 -21.79 -0.23 -14.06
CA ILE A 8 -20.92 0.32 -13.02
C ILE A 8 -19.81 1.08 -13.77
N THR A 9 -19.98 2.39 -13.92
CA THR A 9 -18.93 3.25 -14.46
C THR A 9 -17.88 3.40 -13.37
N TYR A 10 -16.82 2.61 -13.45
CA TYR A 10 -15.72 2.70 -12.49
C TYR A 10 -14.98 4.02 -12.70
N ASP A 11 -14.80 4.80 -11.62
CA ASP A 11 -13.92 5.97 -11.62
C ASP A 11 -12.47 5.51 -11.46
N TYR A 12 -11.88 5.16 -12.60
CA TYR A 12 -10.49 4.72 -12.69
C TYR A 12 -9.51 5.78 -12.17
N THR A 13 -9.84 7.07 -12.27
CA THR A 13 -9.04 8.18 -11.74
C THR A 13 -8.92 8.12 -10.22
N THR A 14 -10.03 7.85 -9.53
CA THR A 14 -10.03 7.70 -8.07
C THR A 14 -9.25 6.45 -7.63
N LEU A 15 -9.34 5.36 -8.40
CA LEU A 15 -8.58 4.13 -8.11
C LEU A 15 -7.08 4.32 -8.30
N GLU A 16 -6.65 4.96 -9.38
CA GLU A 16 -5.25 5.32 -9.63
C GLU A 16 -4.71 6.27 -8.55
N TYR A 17 -5.52 7.23 -8.10
CA TYR A 17 -5.18 8.10 -6.98
C TYR A 17 -4.98 7.31 -5.66
N CYS A 18 -5.86 6.35 -5.35
CA CYS A 18 -5.70 5.50 -4.17
C CYS A 18 -4.40 4.68 -4.22
N VAL A 19 -4.03 4.15 -5.38
CA VAL A 19 -2.76 3.43 -5.60
C VAL A 19 -1.56 4.35 -5.32
N GLU A 20 -1.61 5.59 -5.83
CA GLU A 20 -0.55 6.58 -5.61
C GLU A 20 -0.40 6.94 -4.13
N GLU A 21 -1.51 7.16 -3.42
CA GLU A 21 -1.50 7.48 -1.99
C GLU A 21 -0.99 6.30 -1.15
N MET A 22 -1.30 5.05 -1.52
CA MET A 22 -0.72 3.87 -0.87
C MET A 22 0.79 3.81 -1.03
N ARG A 23 1.31 4.12 -2.22
CA ARG A 23 2.76 4.17 -2.48
C ARG A 23 3.43 5.24 -1.63
N LYS A 24 2.87 6.46 -1.58
CA LYS A 24 3.36 7.54 -0.72
C LYS A 24 3.36 7.15 0.75
N ALA A 25 2.32 6.48 1.23
CA ALA A 25 2.24 6.00 2.60
C ALA A 25 3.33 4.96 2.91
N ALA A 26 3.57 4.01 2.01
CA ALA A 26 4.63 3.01 2.17
C ALA A 26 6.03 3.65 2.20
N GLU A 27 6.31 4.60 1.31
CA GLU A 27 7.58 5.36 1.29
C GLU A 27 7.77 6.17 2.57
N TRP A 28 6.71 6.84 3.05
CA TRP A 28 6.75 7.60 4.29
C TRP A 28 7.02 6.72 5.51
N ILE A 29 6.38 5.53 5.60
CA ILE A 29 6.63 4.55 6.66
C ILE A 29 8.09 4.11 6.65
N ALA A 30 8.64 3.80 5.47
CA ALA A 30 10.04 3.38 5.34
C ALA A 30 10.99 4.48 5.82
N GLN A 31 10.76 5.73 5.41
CA GLN A 31 11.58 6.86 5.81
C GLN A 31 11.51 7.12 7.33
N GLN A 32 10.32 7.11 7.92
CA GLN A 32 10.16 7.29 9.36
C GLN A 32 10.83 6.17 10.15
N THR A 33 10.80 4.93 9.64
CA THR A 33 11.49 3.79 10.26
C THR A 33 13.00 4.01 10.29
N ASP A 34 13.60 4.43 9.17
CA ASP A 34 15.03 4.72 9.07
C ASP A 34 15.45 5.87 10.00
N GLU A 35 14.65 6.94 10.05
CA GLU A 35 14.89 8.09 10.94
C GLU A 35 14.81 7.70 12.42
N MET A 36 13.81 6.91 12.80
CA MET A 36 13.69 6.38 14.17
C MET A 36 14.88 5.49 14.53
N GLN A 37 15.32 4.62 13.63
CA GLN A 37 16.45 3.73 13.88
C GLN A 37 17.76 4.51 14.10
N GLN A 38 18.00 5.55 13.30
CA GLN A 38 19.17 6.43 13.47
C GLN A 38 19.11 7.24 14.77
N SER A 39 17.93 7.76 15.12
CA SER A 39 17.71 8.48 16.37
C SER A 39 17.97 7.60 17.59
N VAL A 40 17.46 6.36 17.57
CA VAL A 40 17.69 5.38 18.65
C VAL A 40 19.17 5.02 18.76
N LYS A 41 19.83 4.67 17.66
CA LYS A 41 21.29 4.39 17.67
C LYS A 41 22.09 5.54 18.27
N LYS A 42 21.69 6.79 17.99
CA LYS A 42 22.33 7.98 18.56
C LYS A 42 22.07 8.14 20.06
N VAL A 43 20.84 7.94 20.53
CA VAL A 43 20.49 8.05 21.96
C VAL A 43 21.10 6.92 22.78
N MET A 44 21.19 5.73 22.22
CA MET A 44 21.73 4.53 22.86
C MET A 44 23.27 4.54 22.96
N THR A 45 23.95 5.50 22.32
CA THR A 45 25.42 5.61 22.39
C THR A 45 25.87 5.86 23.84
N GLY A 46 26.29 4.81 24.54
CA GLY A 46 26.73 4.86 25.94
C GLY A 46 25.74 4.30 26.97
N TRP A 47 24.56 3.83 26.54
CA TRP A 47 23.66 3.03 27.38
C TRP A 47 24.04 1.54 27.30
N ALA A 48 24.25 0.91 28.45
CA ALA A 48 24.62 -0.50 28.57
C ALA A 48 23.81 -1.17 29.69
N GLY A 49 23.54 -2.47 29.54
CA GLY A 49 22.76 -3.28 30.49
C GLY A 49 21.36 -3.64 29.99
N ASP A 50 20.58 -4.33 30.83
CA ASP A 50 19.29 -4.95 30.47
C ASP A 50 18.28 -3.98 29.82
N THR A 51 18.32 -2.70 30.17
CA THR A 51 17.46 -1.67 29.57
C THR A 51 17.81 -1.40 28.11
N ALA A 52 19.10 -1.41 27.76
CA ALA A 52 19.54 -1.25 26.37
C ALA A 52 19.07 -2.44 25.52
N ASP A 53 19.25 -3.67 26.04
CA ASP A 53 18.80 -4.88 25.35
C ASP A 53 17.28 -4.93 25.14
N ALA A 54 16.50 -4.46 26.12
CA ALA A 54 15.05 -4.36 26.01
C ALA A 54 14.62 -3.33 24.94
N TYR A 55 15.30 -2.20 24.86
CA TYR A 55 15.04 -1.17 23.85
C TYR A 55 15.45 -1.60 22.45
N ASP A 56 16.57 -2.31 22.30
CA ASP A 56 16.99 -2.87 21.02
C ASP A 56 15.97 -3.90 20.49
N ARG A 57 15.45 -4.77 21.37
CA ARG A 57 14.37 -5.69 21.00
C ARG A 57 13.12 -4.97 20.53
N LEU A 58 12.65 -3.98 21.31
CA LEU A 58 11.47 -3.20 20.95
C LEU A 58 11.65 -2.48 19.60
N SER A 59 12.86 -1.95 19.36
CA SER A 59 13.18 -1.23 18.13
C SER A 59 13.23 -2.17 16.92
N ASN A 60 13.79 -3.37 17.09
CA ASN A 60 13.80 -4.41 16.05
C ASN A 60 12.39 -4.94 15.76
N ASP A 61 11.56 -5.14 16.79
CA ASP A 61 10.17 -5.58 16.63
C ASP A 61 9.36 -4.52 15.86
N LEU A 62 9.51 -3.25 16.24
CA LEU A 62 8.85 -2.14 15.53
C LEU A 62 9.33 -2.03 14.07
N GLU A 63 10.62 -2.23 13.79
CA GLU A 63 11.13 -2.26 12.42
C GLU A 63 10.48 -3.39 11.62
N ASN A 64 10.38 -4.59 12.20
CA ASN A 64 9.76 -5.74 11.53
C ASN A 64 8.28 -5.47 11.21
N ASP A 65 7.54 -4.88 12.15
CA ASP A 65 6.13 -4.54 11.96
C ASP A 65 5.94 -3.48 10.86
N LEU A 66 6.76 -2.42 10.86
CA LEU A 66 6.69 -1.36 9.86
C LEU A 66 7.06 -1.85 8.46
N ARG A 67 8.08 -2.73 8.35
CA ARG A 67 8.41 -3.42 7.09
C ARG A 67 7.28 -4.35 6.64
N GLY A 68 6.62 -5.04 7.56
CA GLY A 68 5.44 -5.85 7.28
C GLY A 68 4.32 -5.01 6.67
N ASN A 69 3.98 -3.89 7.31
CA ASN A 69 2.95 -2.96 6.83
C ASN A 69 3.28 -2.39 5.44
N ALA A 70 4.53 -2.03 5.19
CA ALA A 70 4.96 -1.56 3.86
C ALA A 70 4.76 -2.64 2.79
N ASN A 71 5.13 -3.89 3.08
CA ASN A 71 4.92 -5.02 2.17
C ASN A 71 3.43 -5.30 1.91
N ASP A 72 2.58 -5.17 2.93
CA ASP A 72 1.14 -5.33 2.80
C ASP A 72 0.54 -4.25 1.91
N LEU A 73 0.99 -2.99 2.06
CA LEU A 73 0.58 -1.89 1.19
C LEU A 73 1.00 -2.13 -0.26
N THR A 74 2.24 -2.54 -0.53
CA THR A 74 2.68 -2.92 -1.89
C THR A 74 1.89 -4.11 -2.45
N THR A 75 1.48 -5.05 -1.60
CA THR A 75 0.65 -6.17 -2.02
C THR A 75 -0.77 -5.72 -2.37
N LEU A 76 -1.32 -4.80 -1.60
CA LEU A 76 -2.64 -4.21 -1.84
C LEU A 76 -2.65 -3.36 -3.13
N GLU A 77 -1.58 -2.58 -3.35
CA GLU A 77 -1.33 -1.81 -4.57
C GLU A 77 -1.43 -2.72 -5.82
N LYS A 78 -0.65 -3.81 -5.85
CA LYS A 78 -0.67 -4.77 -6.97
C LYS A 78 -2.05 -5.39 -7.20
N LYS A 79 -2.75 -5.74 -6.11
CA LYS A 79 -4.11 -6.27 -6.21
C LYS A 79 -5.08 -5.25 -6.80
N MET A 80 -4.96 -3.96 -6.44
CA MET A 80 -5.76 -2.90 -7.03
C MET A 80 -5.45 -2.70 -8.50
N GLU A 81 -4.17 -2.66 -8.89
CA GLU A 81 -3.76 -2.57 -10.30
C GLU A 81 -4.32 -3.74 -11.14
N ASP A 82 -4.23 -4.97 -10.64
CA ASP A 82 -4.80 -6.15 -11.31
C ASP A 82 -6.33 -6.05 -11.48
N VAL A 83 -7.03 -5.56 -10.46
CA VAL A 83 -8.48 -5.37 -10.50
C VAL A 83 -8.86 -4.28 -11.50
N ILE A 84 -8.15 -3.16 -11.52
CA ILE A 84 -8.35 -2.07 -12.49
C ILE A 84 -8.20 -2.61 -13.92
N GLN A 85 -7.12 -3.35 -14.21
CA GLN A 85 -6.89 -3.92 -15.53
C GLN A 85 -8.01 -4.87 -15.97
N ARG A 86 -8.51 -5.71 -15.04
CA ARG A 86 -9.63 -6.62 -15.32
C ARG A 86 -10.92 -5.87 -15.64
N PHE A 87 -11.25 -4.82 -14.89
CA PHE A 87 -12.43 -4.00 -15.16
C PHE A 87 -12.33 -3.27 -16.50
N GLN A 88 -11.17 -2.67 -16.80
CA GLN A 88 -10.96 -2.03 -18.11
C GLN A 88 -11.11 -3.01 -19.28
N LEU A 89 -10.61 -4.24 -19.13
CA LEU A 89 -10.75 -5.28 -20.15
C LEU A 89 -12.20 -5.74 -20.30
N GLN A 90 -12.93 -5.91 -19.19
CA GLN A 90 -14.33 -6.28 -19.19
C GLN A 90 -15.20 -5.21 -19.84
N ASP A 91 -14.98 -3.94 -19.53
CA ASP A 91 -15.68 -2.80 -20.13
C ASP A 91 -15.44 -2.75 -21.64
N LYS A 92 -14.17 -2.86 -22.07
CA LYS A 92 -13.79 -2.88 -23.49
C LYS A 92 -14.44 -4.04 -24.25
N THR A 93 -14.51 -5.21 -23.62
CA THR A 93 -15.09 -6.41 -24.24
C THR A 93 -16.61 -6.30 -24.34
N SER A 94 -17.25 -5.80 -23.29
CA SER A 94 -18.69 -5.55 -23.27
C SER A 94 -19.07 -4.50 -24.31
N ALA A 95 -18.35 -3.38 -24.39
CA ALA A 95 -18.58 -2.32 -25.38
C ALA A 95 -18.47 -2.82 -26.83
N LYS A 96 -17.49 -3.69 -27.14
CA LYS A 96 -17.38 -4.32 -28.47
C LYS A 96 -18.58 -5.21 -28.81
N SER A 97 -19.07 -5.99 -27.84
CA SER A 97 -20.25 -6.86 -28.05
C SER A 97 -21.55 -6.09 -28.34
N PHE A 98 -21.63 -4.80 -27.98
CA PHE A 98 -22.80 -3.95 -28.27
C PHE A 98 -22.71 -3.20 -29.60
N GLY A 99 -21.50 -3.03 -30.16
CA GLY A 99 -21.28 -2.29 -31.41
C GLY A 99 -21.38 -3.11 -32.70
N ASP A 100 -21.44 -4.44 -32.60
CA ASP A 100 -21.47 -5.37 -33.75
C ASP A 100 -22.90 -5.80 -34.16
N TYR A 101 -23.94 -4.99 -33.88
CA TYR A 101 -25.32 -5.19 -34.34
C TYR A 101 -25.81 -4.03 -35.21
#